data_AF-A0A1I6G9H1-F1
#
_entry.id   AF-A0A1I6G9H1-F1
#
_cell.length_a   1.000
_cell.length_b   1.000
_cell.length_c   1.000
_cell.angle_alpha   90.00
_cell.angle_beta   90.00
_cell.angle_gamma   90.00
#
_symmetry.space_group_name_H-M   'P 1'
#
loop_
_entity.id
_entity.type
_entity.pdbx_description
1 polymer ?
#
loop_
_entity_poly.entity_id
_entity_poly.type
_entity_poly.pdbx_seq_one_letter_code
_entity_poly.pdbx_strand_id
1 'polypeptide(L)'
;MSDAIVVLPAKPLGQTANYVLILLANYVAFYVLSLLSWMILPVSQRASRRFARSAAKRNPKLATPKNIAAILAANAFQPEFCFGARGSTMSRVTAARTYLSHSHSGVDPRKPEPGFHPQLFAQALAPELNELDDPYVKFLQLGRPAGDWQFRVIAGGKPMRSNGDANGLCAALHVHAYYIDQLADILGRLNLNRYCPDLFVSVRNDADAMIAREILSRYAGQVKEIAVFPNVGRDIGPMLTGFGPVLIGDYDVIGHVHTKKSLFSKDDAWVTRWVELSLSNTLGSTQAGPMIDRILAAMVKDAQTGMVYPEDPHIPGWGKNAAAAQKIAAQLGAGPLPDAFNFPVGTMFWARADALRPFVELGLTWSDYPKEPIANDGTMLHALERLFGAVPTQKGWKTQVTHTPGIHR
;
A
#
# COMPACT_ATOMS: atom_id res chain seq x y z
N MET A 1 -83.59 12.23 37.47
CA MET A 1 -82.61 11.99 36.38
C MET A 1 -81.25 12.23 36.98
N SER A 2 -80.47 11.15 37.06
CA SER A 2 -79.33 10.95 37.94
C SER A 2 -78.09 11.72 37.53
N ASP A 3 -77.34 12.12 38.55
CA ASP A 3 -76.00 12.69 38.53
C ASP A 3 -74.98 11.83 37.77
N ALA A 4 -74.01 12.51 37.14
CA ALA A 4 -72.64 12.03 37.04
C ALA A 4 -71.69 13.20 36.76
N ILE A 5 -71.13 13.74 37.84
CA ILE A 5 -69.90 14.54 37.83
C ILE A 5 -68.77 13.61 37.37
N VAL A 6 -68.06 13.99 36.29
CA VAL A 6 -66.76 13.40 35.95
C VAL A 6 -65.69 14.45 36.20
N VAL A 7 -65.06 14.34 37.36
CA VAL A 7 -63.81 15.00 37.71
C VAL A 7 -62.69 14.44 36.84
N LEU A 8 -62.08 15.27 35.99
CA LEU A 8 -60.85 14.91 35.30
C LEU A 8 -59.68 14.99 36.31
N PRO A 9 -58.83 13.95 36.41
CA PRO A 9 -57.71 13.96 37.34
C PRO A 9 -56.64 14.95 36.87
N ALA A 10 -56.22 15.83 37.79
CA ALA A 10 -55.00 16.60 37.62
C ALA A 10 -53.81 15.63 37.52
N LYS A 11 -53.12 15.62 36.37
CA LYS A 11 -51.87 14.88 36.22
C LYS A 11 -50.81 15.46 37.16
N PRO A 12 -50.06 14.63 37.91
CA PRO A 12 -49.04 15.14 38.82
C PRO A 12 -47.86 15.73 38.02
N LEU A 13 -47.50 16.97 38.34
CA LEU A 13 -46.33 17.72 37.87
C LEU A 13 -44.98 17.13 38.36
N GLY A 14 -44.92 15.82 38.61
CA GLY A 14 -43.76 15.15 39.23
C GLY A 14 -42.99 14.18 38.32
N GLN A 15 -43.53 13.75 37.17
CA GLN A 15 -42.87 12.74 36.33
C GLN A 15 -42.09 13.32 35.13
N THR A 16 -42.38 14.55 34.69
CA THR A 16 -41.60 15.21 33.63
C THR A 16 -40.27 15.76 34.14
N ALA A 17 -40.18 16.17 35.41
CA ALA A 17 -38.93 16.65 36.01
C ALA A 17 -37.89 15.53 36.15
N ASN A 18 -38.30 14.32 36.55
CA ASN A 18 -37.39 13.18 36.70
C ASN A 18 -36.86 12.66 35.35
N TYR A 19 -37.66 12.68 34.29
CA TYR A 19 -37.18 12.29 32.95
C TYR A 19 -36.16 13.30 32.39
N VAL A 20 -36.38 14.59 32.61
CA VAL A 20 -35.43 15.64 32.20
C VAL A 20 -34.14 15.57 33.01
N LEU A 21 -34.21 15.30 34.32
CA LEU A 21 -33.04 15.10 35.18
C LEU A 21 -32.23 13.85 34.81
N ILE A 22 -32.87 12.74 34.46
CA ILE A 22 -32.19 11.52 34.01
C ILE A 22 -31.55 11.72 32.62
N LEU A 23 -32.24 12.41 31.70
CA LEU A 23 -31.68 12.77 30.40
C LEU A 23 -30.51 13.75 30.54
N LEU A 24 -30.58 14.74 31.44
CA LEU A 24 -29.47 15.64 31.74
C LEU A 24 -28.29 14.92 32.41
N ALA A 25 -28.55 14.01 33.37
CA ALA A 25 -27.50 13.25 34.03
C ALA A 25 -26.78 12.31 33.03
N ASN A 26 -27.52 11.65 32.14
CA ASN A 26 -26.95 10.82 31.07
C ASN A 26 -26.23 11.66 30.01
N TYR A 27 -26.73 12.86 29.69
CA TYR A 27 -26.07 13.78 28.76
C TYR A 27 -24.78 14.35 29.34
N VAL A 28 -24.75 14.69 30.63
CA VAL A 28 -23.54 15.13 31.34
C VAL A 28 -22.55 13.98 31.51
N ALA A 29 -23.00 12.77 31.85
CA ALA A 29 -22.14 11.58 31.90
C ALA A 29 -21.55 11.24 30.52
N PHE A 30 -22.35 11.34 29.45
CA PHE A 30 -21.87 11.20 28.08
C PHE A 30 -20.87 12.31 27.72
N TYR A 31 -21.11 13.57 28.09
CA TYR A 31 -20.18 14.67 27.84
C TYR A 31 -18.88 14.56 28.64
N VAL A 32 -18.94 14.11 29.90
CA VAL A 32 -17.77 13.89 30.75
C VAL A 32 -16.97 12.68 30.27
N LEU A 33 -17.61 11.58 29.85
CA LEU A 33 -16.94 10.45 29.20
C LEU A 33 -16.39 10.82 27.82
N SER A 34 -17.07 11.70 27.07
CA SER A 34 -16.57 12.25 25.80
C SER A 34 -15.35 13.13 26.00
N LEU A 35 -15.37 14.02 27.00
CA LEU A 35 -14.27 14.89 27.39
C LEU A 35 -13.08 14.09 27.98
N LEU A 36 -13.35 13.03 28.75
CA LEU A 36 -12.32 12.12 29.25
C LEU A 36 -11.74 11.24 28.13
N SER A 37 -12.54 10.83 27.13
CA SER A 37 -12.02 10.15 25.92
C SER A 37 -11.16 11.07 25.04
N TRP A 38 -11.36 12.39 25.13
CA TRP A 38 -10.47 13.40 24.54
C TRP A 38 -9.18 13.60 25.33
N MET A 39 -9.16 13.24 26.62
CA MET A 39 -7.97 13.34 27.48
C MET A 39 -7.18 12.02 27.54
N ILE A 40 -7.77 10.88 27.17
CA ILE A 40 -7.15 9.55 27.22
C ILE A 40 -7.41 8.81 25.90
N LEU A 41 -6.60 9.12 24.87
CA LEU A 41 -6.18 8.27 23.73
C LEU A 41 -5.37 9.13 22.72
N PRO A 42 -4.32 8.58 22.08
CA PRO A 42 -2.99 8.53 22.66
C PRO A 42 -2.05 9.60 22.06
N VAL A 43 -0.92 9.73 22.72
CA VAL A 43 0.26 10.57 22.46
C VAL A 43 0.77 10.57 20.99
N SER A 44 0.23 9.75 20.08
CA SER A 44 0.68 9.64 18.68
C SER A 44 0.20 10.76 17.74
N GLN A 45 -0.94 11.42 17.99
CA GLN A 45 -1.39 12.52 17.12
C GLN A 45 -0.85 13.90 17.52
N ARG A 46 -0.44 14.08 18.78
CA ARG A 46 0.24 15.32 19.20
C ARG A 46 1.66 15.40 18.66
N ALA A 47 2.35 14.28 18.50
CA ALA A 47 3.64 14.22 17.81
C ALA A 47 3.48 14.70 16.36
N SER A 48 2.58 14.10 15.57
CA SER A 48 2.41 14.44 14.15
C SER A 48 1.96 15.89 13.90
N ARG A 49 1.15 16.48 14.78
CA ARG A 49 0.72 17.89 14.66
C ARG A 49 1.76 18.90 15.16
N ARG A 50 2.65 18.51 16.09
CA ARG A 50 3.76 19.37 16.56
C ARG A 50 4.85 19.47 15.49
N PHE A 51 5.04 18.43 14.68
CA PHE A 51 5.93 18.46 13.50
C PHE A 51 5.41 19.37 12.37
N ALA A 52 4.10 19.36 12.09
CA ALA A 52 3.54 20.10 10.95
C ALA A 52 3.48 21.63 11.14
N ARG A 53 3.36 22.15 12.38
CA ARG A 53 3.15 23.59 12.63
C ARG A 53 4.43 24.43 12.81
N SER A 54 5.61 23.81 12.94
CA SER A 54 6.89 24.53 13.05
C SER A 54 7.67 24.65 11.73
N ALA A 55 7.25 23.95 10.68
CA ALA A 55 7.95 23.87 9.38
C ALA A 55 7.89 25.16 8.53
N ALA A 56 7.17 26.20 8.97
CA ALA A 56 6.86 27.37 8.14
C ALA A 56 7.84 28.56 8.26
N LYS A 57 8.93 28.47 9.04
CA LYS A 57 9.92 29.58 9.16
C LYS A 57 11.27 29.24 8.49
N ARG A 58 11.34 29.61 7.20
CA ARG A 58 12.47 30.09 6.35
C ARG A 58 13.88 29.50 6.59
N ASN A 59 14.39 28.84 5.55
CA ASN A 59 15.69 28.17 5.33
C ASN A 59 15.84 26.79 6.01
N PRO A 60 16.24 25.71 5.29
CA PRO A 60 16.09 24.35 5.78
C PRO A 60 17.21 24.06 6.77
N LYS A 61 16.89 23.86 8.05
CA LYS A 61 17.90 23.50 9.06
C LYS A 61 18.73 22.26 8.65
N LEU A 62 18.20 21.40 7.77
CA LEU A 62 18.86 20.20 7.28
C LEU A 62 19.63 20.35 5.95
N ALA A 63 19.33 21.35 5.10
CA ALA A 63 19.96 21.48 3.77
C ALA A 63 21.29 22.26 3.81
N THR A 64 22.12 21.97 4.81
CA THR A 64 23.42 22.60 5.00
C THR A 64 24.41 22.13 3.93
N PRO A 65 25.47 22.92 3.62
CA PRO A 65 26.54 22.47 2.71
C PRO A 65 27.15 21.12 3.12
N LYS A 66 27.30 20.86 4.43
CA LYS A 66 27.79 19.59 4.97
C LYS A 66 26.88 18.41 4.60
N ASN A 67 25.58 18.55 4.80
CA ASN A 67 24.61 17.47 4.52
C ASN A 67 24.48 17.22 3.01
N ILE A 68 24.49 18.28 2.20
CA ILE A 68 24.52 18.15 0.74
C ILE A 68 25.79 17.43 0.31
N ALA A 69 26.96 17.81 0.83
CA ALA A 69 28.23 17.15 0.51
C ALA A 69 28.22 15.66 0.87
N ALA A 70 27.65 15.28 2.02
CA ALA A 70 27.50 13.88 2.41
C ALA A 70 26.67 13.07 1.41
N ILE A 71 25.53 13.59 0.95
CA ILE A 71 24.68 12.95 -0.06
C ILE A 71 25.42 12.81 -1.40
N LEU A 72 26.15 13.84 -1.81
CA LEU A 72 26.89 13.83 -3.09
C LEU A 72 28.06 12.83 -3.05
N ALA A 73 28.76 12.72 -1.93
CA ALA A 73 29.90 11.82 -1.77
C ALA A 73 29.51 10.34 -1.83
N ALA A 74 28.32 9.97 -1.36
CA ALA A 74 27.89 8.57 -1.30
C ALA A 74 27.61 7.93 -2.68
N ASN A 75 27.41 8.74 -3.73
CA ASN A 75 26.98 8.37 -5.08
C ASN A 75 25.66 7.54 -5.19
N ALA A 76 25.15 6.99 -4.08
CA ALA A 76 23.97 6.14 -4.02
C ALA A 76 22.63 6.88 -4.14
N PHE A 77 22.60 8.19 -3.86
CA PHE A 77 21.41 9.02 -4.04
C PHE A 77 20.98 9.04 -5.51
N GLN A 78 19.70 8.73 -5.76
CA GLN A 78 19.13 8.62 -7.11
C GLN A 78 18.01 9.67 -7.31
N PRO A 79 18.33 10.86 -7.86
CA PRO A 79 17.35 11.91 -8.12
C PRO A 79 16.16 11.45 -8.95
N GLU A 80 16.39 10.68 -10.00
CA GLU A 80 15.34 10.16 -10.90
C GLU A 80 14.36 9.24 -10.15
N PHE A 81 14.85 8.36 -9.28
CA PHE A 81 13.97 7.55 -8.44
C PHE A 81 13.18 8.46 -7.47
N CYS A 82 13.86 9.37 -6.79
CA CYS A 82 13.27 10.23 -5.76
C CYS A 82 12.18 11.18 -6.30
N PHE A 83 12.37 11.74 -7.50
CA PHE A 83 11.54 12.82 -8.06
C PHE A 83 11.02 12.56 -9.49
N GLY A 84 11.16 11.33 -9.99
CA GLY A 84 10.75 10.96 -11.35
C GLY A 84 11.46 11.77 -12.43
N ALA A 85 10.72 12.12 -13.49
CA ALA A 85 11.23 12.88 -14.64
C ALA A 85 11.80 14.26 -14.25
N ARG A 86 11.29 14.86 -13.16
CA ARG A 86 11.88 16.09 -12.64
C ARG A 86 13.28 15.82 -12.10
N GLY A 87 13.46 14.70 -11.42
CA GLY A 87 14.74 14.28 -10.86
C GLY A 87 15.83 14.05 -11.91
N SER A 88 15.48 13.49 -13.07
CA SER A 88 16.45 13.24 -14.15
C SER A 88 16.99 14.52 -14.81
N THR A 89 16.27 15.64 -14.69
CA THR A 89 16.69 16.95 -15.24
C THR A 89 17.37 17.85 -14.20
N MET A 90 17.31 17.50 -12.92
CA MET A 90 17.93 18.28 -11.85
C MET A 90 19.43 17.99 -11.75
N SER A 91 20.22 19.02 -11.44
CA SER A 91 21.59 18.80 -10.97
C SER A 91 21.55 18.03 -9.64
N ARG A 92 22.56 17.19 -9.38
CA ARG A 92 22.63 16.42 -8.12
C ARG A 92 22.59 17.31 -6.88
N VAL A 93 23.22 18.50 -6.94
CA VAL A 93 23.21 19.48 -5.85
C VAL A 93 21.78 19.98 -5.57
N THR A 94 21.05 20.36 -6.63
CA THR A 94 19.67 20.83 -6.49
C THR A 94 18.77 19.71 -5.98
N ALA A 95 18.92 18.49 -6.49
CA ALA A 95 18.15 17.34 -6.03
C ALA A 95 18.38 17.02 -4.55
N ALA A 96 19.65 17.02 -4.09
CA ALA A 96 19.98 16.79 -2.68
C ALA A 96 19.39 17.89 -1.77
N ARG A 97 19.47 19.15 -2.19
CA ARG A 97 18.86 20.27 -1.45
C ARG A 97 17.33 20.13 -1.36
N THR A 98 16.67 19.79 -2.46
CA THR A 98 15.22 19.57 -2.50
C THR A 98 14.82 18.41 -1.59
N TYR A 99 15.55 17.29 -1.65
CA TYR A 99 15.32 16.13 -0.78
C TYR A 99 15.37 16.51 0.71
N LEU A 100 16.45 17.18 1.13
CA LEU A 100 16.61 17.63 2.52
C LEU A 100 15.52 18.61 2.95
N SER A 101 15.04 19.46 2.04
CA SER A 101 13.91 20.37 2.32
C SER A 101 12.58 19.64 2.50
N HIS A 102 12.29 18.62 1.67
CA HIS A 102 11.08 17.81 1.78
C HIS A 102 11.10 16.98 3.07
N SER A 103 12.23 16.31 3.34
CA SER A 103 12.48 15.56 4.59
C SER A 103 12.25 16.43 5.81
N HIS A 104 12.85 17.63 5.86
CA HIS A 104 12.72 18.54 7.00
C HIS A 104 11.29 19.06 7.22
N SER A 105 10.60 19.44 6.14
CA SER A 105 9.27 20.03 6.23
C SER A 105 8.17 19.00 6.48
N GLY A 106 8.46 17.72 6.23
CA GLY A 106 7.46 16.65 6.19
C GLY A 106 6.48 16.78 5.02
N VAL A 107 6.71 17.73 4.11
CA VAL A 107 5.91 17.89 2.89
C VAL A 107 6.50 16.99 1.81
N ASP A 108 5.69 16.05 1.35
CA ASP A 108 6.06 15.07 0.31
C ASP A 108 7.40 14.35 0.61
N PRO A 109 7.51 13.65 1.76
CA PRO A 109 8.71 12.91 2.12
C PRO A 109 8.98 11.80 1.10
N ARG A 110 10.24 11.70 0.68
CA ARG A 110 10.68 10.75 -0.35
C ARG A 110 11.74 9.78 0.15
N LYS A 111 11.84 8.64 -0.52
CA LYS A 111 12.99 7.73 -0.43
C LYS A 111 14.10 8.24 -1.36
N PRO A 112 15.34 8.36 -0.86
CA PRO A 112 16.46 8.93 -1.62
C PRO A 112 17.07 7.94 -2.63
N GLU A 113 16.89 6.64 -2.41
CA GLU A 113 17.37 5.56 -3.27
C GLU A 113 16.46 4.33 -3.13
N PRO A 114 16.38 3.47 -4.17
CA PRO A 114 15.61 2.23 -4.11
C PRO A 114 16.05 1.34 -2.95
N GLY A 115 15.08 0.78 -2.21
CA GLY A 115 15.35 -0.14 -1.12
C GLY A 115 15.74 0.50 0.21
N PHE A 116 15.96 1.82 0.31
CA PHE A 116 16.18 2.48 1.60
C PHE A 116 14.93 3.22 2.08
N HIS A 117 14.49 2.92 3.31
CA HIS A 117 13.34 3.58 3.94
C HIS A 117 13.78 4.49 5.09
N PRO A 118 13.81 5.84 4.92
CA PRO A 118 14.38 6.75 5.90
C PRO A 118 13.62 6.78 7.23
N GLN A 119 12.29 6.61 7.23
CA GLN A 119 11.52 6.61 8.49
C GLN A 119 11.71 5.33 9.32
N LEU A 120 11.91 4.17 8.69
CA LEU A 120 12.23 2.93 9.41
C LEU A 120 13.61 3.05 10.07
N PHE A 121 14.58 3.62 9.36
CA PHE A 121 15.90 3.91 9.92
C PHE A 121 15.80 4.91 11.07
N ALA A 122 15.01 5.97 10.89
CA ALA A 122 14.80 6.97 11.93
C ALA A 122 14.16 6.40 13.20
N GLN A 123 13.21 5.47 13.05
CA GLN A 123 12.58 4.79 14.19
C GLN A 123 13.57 3.87 14.92
N ALA A 124 14.38 3.12 14.18
CA ALA A 124 15.40 2.25 14.77
C ALA A 124 16.49 3.03 15.53
N LEU A 125 16.87 4.22 15.04
CA LEU A 125 17.86 5.11 15.68
C LEU A 125 17.23 6.22 16.53
N ALA A 126 15.94 6.18 16.82
CA ALA A 126 15.26 7.27 17.53
C ALA A 126 15.98 7.75 18.82
N PRO A 127 16.62 6.89 19.64
CA PRO A 127 17.37 7.34 20.81
C PRO A 127 18.64 8.15 20.48
N GLU A 128 19.19 8.02 19.28
CA GLU A 128 20.48 8.57 18.85
C GLU A 128 20.36 9.71 17.82
N LEU A 129 19.14 9.98 17.34
CA LEU A 129 18.87 11.03 16.35
C LEU A 129 18.47 12.35 17.02
N ASN A 130 19.16 13.42 16.65
CA ASN A 130 18.77 14.77 17.02
C ASN A 130 17.71 15.31 16.04
N GLU A 131 16.93 16.31 16.45
CA GLU A 131 15.94 16.99 15.58
C GLU A 131 16.57 17.65 14.32
N LEU A 132 17.90 17.79 14.30
CA LEU A 132 18.69 18.34 13.21
C LEU A 132 19.38 17.27 12.35
N ASP A 133 19.14 15.99 12.62
CA ASP A 133 19.69 14.90 11.83
C ASP A 133 18.68 14.49 10.75
N ASP A 134 19.10 14.55 9.49
CA ASP A 134 18.37 13.91 8.42
C ASP A 134 18.67 12.39 8.45
N PRO A 135 17.65 11.51 8.43
CA PRO A 135 17.86 10.07 8.52
C PRO A 135 18.78 9.51 7.44
N TYR A 136 18.68 10.02 6.20
CA TYR A 136 19.54 9.53 5.13
C TYR A 136 20.97 10.00 5.28
N VAL A 137 21.19 11.26 5.64
CA VAL A 137 22.53 11.78 5.91
C VAL A 137 23.19 11.00 7.05
N LYS A 138 22.47 10.74 8.14
CA LYS A 138 22.98 9.95 9.26
C LYS A 138 23.31 8.51 8.84
N PHE A 139 22.44 7.88 8.06
CA PHE A 139 22.66 6.56 7.47
C PHE A 139 23.97 6.50 6.66
N LEU A 140 24.23 7.52 5.84
CA LEU A 140 25.47 7.63 5.08
C LEU A 140 26.69 7.85 5.98
N GLN A 141 26.59 8.70 6.99
CA GLN A 141 27.68 8.98 7.94
C GLN A 141 28.07 7.76 8.78
N LEU A 142 27.10 6.90 9.11
CA LEU A 142 27.33 5.64 9.83
C LEU A 142 27.85 4.51 8.91
N GLY A 143 28.18 4.79 7.66
CA GLY A 143 28.71 3.79 6.74
C GLY A 143 27.66 2.80 6.22
N ARG A 144 26.39 3.24 6.12
CA ARG A 144 25.26 2.48 5.55
C ARG A 144 24.97 1.16 6.27
N PRO A 145 24.69 1.19 7.60
CA PRO A 145 24.48 -0.02 8.39
C PRO A 145 23.31 -0.85 7.83
N ALA A 146 23.44 -2.17 7.89
CA ALA A 146 22.36 -3.10 7.55
C ALA A 146 21.26 -3.08 8.61
N GLY A 147 20.00 -3.29 8.20
CA GLY A 147 18.84 -3.37 9.08
C GLY A 147 17.54 -3.36 8.29
N ASP A 148 16.40 -3.41 8.98
CA ASP A 148 15.06 -3.55 8.38
C ASP A 148 14.61 -2.34 7.53
N TRP A 149 15.37 -1.25 7.58
CA TRP A 149 15.24 -0.10 6.69
C TRP A 149 15.84 -0.32 5.29
N GLN A 150 16.51 -1.45 5.06
CA GLN A 150 17.07 -1.86 3.77
C GLN A 150 16.31 -3.05 3.19
N PHE A 151 15.52 -2.79 2.16
CA PHE A 151 14.82 -3.80 1.37
C PHE A 151 15.71 -4.27 0.24
N ARG A 152 15.73 -5.58 0.00
CA ARG A 152 16.40 -6.13 -1.17
C ARG A 152 15.69 -5.67 -2.43
N VAL A 153 16.45 -5.11 -3.36
CA VAL A 153 15.95 -4.61 -4.65
C VAL A 153 16.18 -5.65 -5.74
N ILE A 154 15.10 -6.08 -6.38
CA ILE A 154 15.11 -6.88 -7.60
C ILE A 154 15.10 -5.89 -8.78
N ALA A 155 16.24 -5.77 -9.44
CA ALA A 155 16.43 -4.80 -10.51
C ALA A 155 15.83 -5.28 -11.84
N GLY A 156 15.08 -4.41 -12.52
CA GLY A 156 14.74 -4.51 -13.94
C GLY A 156 15.89 -4.01 -14.85
N GLY A 157 15.77 -4.15 -16.17
CA GLY A 157 16.75 -3.65 -17.14
C GLY A 157 17.54 -4.73 -17.87
N LYS A 158 18.77 -4.44 -18.30
CA LYS A 158 19.60 -5.34 -19.13
C LYS A 158 19.76 -6.75 -18.50
N PRO A 159 19.84 -7.80 -19.33
CA PRO A 159 19.75 -9.19 -18.86
C PRO A 159 20.91 -9.57 -17.92
N MET A 160 20.57 -10.15 -16.78
CA MET A 160 21.47 -11.09 -16.11
C MET A 160 21.37 -12.43 -16.82
N ARG A 161 22.50 -13.12 -17.01
CA ARG A 161 22.51 -14.55 -17.34
C ARG A 161 21.74 -15.28 -16.23
N SER A 162 20.54 -15.77 -16.50
CA SER A 162 19.88 -16.73 -15.62
C SER A 162 20.53 -18.08 -15.85
N ASN A 163 21.23 -18.59 -14.84
CA ASN A 163 21.61 -19.99 -14.82
C ASN A 163 20.36 -20.79 -14.42
N GLY A 164 19.87 -21.61 -15.34
CA GLY A 164 19.12 -22.82 -15.02
C GLY A 164 17.63 -22.62 -14.79
N ASP A 165 16.86 -23.26 -15.68
CA ASP A 165 15.44 -23.52 -15.53
C ASP A 165 15.22 -24.61 -14.47
N ALA A 166 14.63 -24.21 -13.35
CA ALA A 166 13.77 -25.04 -12.50
C ALA A 166 13.21 -24.13 -11.40
N ASN A 167 12.21 -23.31 -11.71
CA ASN A 167 11.44 -22.66 -10.64
C ASN A 167 10.63 -23.75 -9.95
N GLY A 168 11.14 -24.25 -8.82
CA GLY A 168 10.45 -25.24 -7.98
C GLY A 168 9.22 -24.69 -7.25
N LEU A 169 8.61 -23.62 -7.76
CA LEU A 169 7.40 -23.00 -7.22
C LEU A 169 6.31 -23.07 -8.29
N CYS A 170 5.13 -23.54 -7.91
CA CYS A 170 3.90 -23.40 -8.67
C CYS A 170 3.34 -22.00 -8.42
N ALA A 171 3.16 -21.20 -9.47
CA ALA A 171 2.68 -19.83 -9.34
C ALA A 171 1.42 -19.56 -10.16
N ALA A 172 0.46 -18.89 -9.52
CA ALA A 172 -0.73 -18.34 -10.18
C ALA A 172 -0.64 -16.82 -10.27
N LEU A 173 -1.35 -16.23 -11.24
CA LEU A 173 -1.52 -14.79 -11.35
C LEU A 173 -3.02 -14.46 -11.45
N HIS A 174 -3.51 -13.71 -10.47
CA HIS A 174 -4.82 -13.08 -10.54
C HIS A 174 -4.74 -11.75 -11.29
N VAL A 175 -5.46 -11.66 -12.41
CA VAL A 175 -5.63 -10.43 -13.20
C VAL A 175 -7.04 -9.89 -13.01
N HIS A 176 -7.17 -8.72 -12.37
CA HIS A 176 -8.45 -8.01 -12.31
C HIS A 176 -8.61 -7.06 -13.52
N ALA A 177 -9.26 -7.55 -14.57
CA ALA A 177 -9.48 -6.86 -15.84
C ALA A 177 -10.77 -6.04 -15.84
N TYR A 178 -10.91 -5.09 -14.90
CA TYR A 178 -12.01 -4.14 -14.87
C TYR A 178 -12.12 -3.30 -16.17
N TYR A 179 -11.00 -2.88 -16.73
CA TYR A 179 -10.91 -2.24 -18.03
C TYR A 179 -10.38 -3.23 -19.05
N ILE A 180 -11.30 -3.98 -19.66
CA ILE A 180 -10.98 -5.13 -20.52
C ILE A 180 -10.04 -4.79 -21.68
N ASP A 181 -10.09 -3.58 -22.20
CA ASP A 181 -9.25 -3.12 -23.30
C ASP A 181 -7.75 -2.99 -22.93
N GLN A 182 -7.43 -2.97 -21.63
CA GLN A 182 -6.03 -2.99 -21.15
C GLN A 182 -5.47 -4.42 -20.98
N LEU A 183 -6.31 -5.47 -21.08
CA LEU A 183 -5.86 -6.85 -20.89
C LEU A 183 -4.84 -7.28 -21.97
N ALA A 184 -4.94 -6.73 -23.18
CA ALA A 184 -3.98 -7.01 -24.25
C ALA A 184 -2.55 -6.54 -23.91
N ASP A 185 -2.40 -5.41 -23.21
CA ASP A 185 -1.09 -4.94 -22.72
C ASP A 185 -0.53 -5.90 -21.66
N ILE A 186 -1.37 -6.36 -20.72
CA ILE A 186 -0.98 -7.36 -19.70
C ILE A 186 -0.49 -8.64 -20.39
N LEU A 187 -1.20 -9.14 -21.40
CA LEU A 187 -0.76 -10.30 -22.19
C LEU A 187 0.59 -10.06 -22.87
N GLY A 188 0.79 -8.88 -23.46
CA GLY A 188 2.07 -8.48 -24.05
C GLY A 188 3.22 -8.58 -23.05
N ARG A 189 3.01 -8.13 -21.81
CA ARG A 189 4.01 -8.20 -20.72
C ARG A 189 4.24 -9.63 -20.25
N LEU A 190 3.18 -10.43 -20.13
CA LEU A 190 3.29 -11.85 -19.77
C LEU A 190 4.19 -12.60 -20.76
N ASN A 191 4.02 -12.35 -22.07
CA ASN A 191 4.78 -12.99 -23.14
C ASN A 191 6.27 -12.59 -23.21
N LEU A 192 6.72 -11.61 -22.41
CA LEU A 192 8.14 -11.31 -22.25
C LEU A 192 8.86 -12.31 -21.35
N ASN A 193 8.12 -13.04 -20.51
CA ASN A 193 8.66 -13.95 -19.50
C ASN A 193 8.71 -15.37 -20.03
N ARG A 194 9.68 -16.14 -19.54
CA ARG A 194 9.78 -17.58 -19.82
C ARG A 194 8.81 -18.38 -18.95
N TYR A 195 8.66 -17.98 -17.69
CA TYR A 195 7.69 -18.59 -16.79
C TYR A 195 6.28 -18.09 -17.12
N CYS A 196 5.35 -19.02 -17.30
CA CYS A 196 3.94 -18.73 -17.55
C CYS A 196 3.10 -19.18 -16.34
N PRO A 197 2.70 -18.26 -15.44
CA PRO A 197 1.83 -18.61 -14.32
C PRO A 197 0.43 -19.04 -14.79
N ASP A 198 -0.24 -19.86 -13.98
CA ASP A 198 -1.64 -20.18 -14.19
C ASP A 198 -2.50 -18.92 -13.96
N LEU A 199 -3.35 -18.55 -14.93
CA LEU A 199 -4.14 -17.32 -14.86
C LEU A 199 -5.53 -17.55 -14.29
N PHE A 200 -5.90 -16.67 -13.35
CA PHE A 200 -7.26 -16.45 -12.88
C PHE A 200 -7.65 -15.02 -13.21
N VAL A 201 -8.72 -14.82 -13.97
CA VAL A 201 -9.07 -13.50 -14.51
C VAL A 201 -10.45 -13.11 -14.04
N SER A 202 -10.54 -11.96 -13.37
CA SER A 202 -11.83 -11.39 -13.00
C SER A 202 -12.20 -10.25 -13.95
N VAL A 203 -13.47 -10.25 -14.38
CA VAL A 203 -14.05 -9.27 -15.29
C VAL A 203 -15.40 -8.77 -14.77
N ARG A 204 -15.95 -7.72 -15.40
CA ARG A 204 -17.18 -7.05 -14.91
C ARG A 204 -18.48 -7.71 -15.33
N ASN A 205 -18.49 -8.39 -16.48
CA ASN A 205 -19.69 -8.95 -17.10
C ASN A 205 -19.31 -10.03 -18.13
N ASP A 206 -20.32 -10.74 -18.63
CA ASP A 206 -20.12 -11.84 -19.59
C ASP A 206 -19.53 -11.39 -20.93
N ALA A 207 -19.83 -10.17 -21.39
CA ALA A 207 -19.26 -9.63 -22.62
C ALA A 207 -17.75 -9.40 -22.47
N ASP A 208 -17.31 -8.82 -21.36
CA ASP A 208 -15.89 -8.69 -21.01
C ASP A 208 -15.23 -10.08 -20.87
N ALA A 209 -15.95 -11.10 -20.37
CA ALA A 209 -15.44 -12.47 -20.28
C ALA A 209 -15.19 -13.10 -21.66
N MET A 210 -16.06 -12.85 -22.63
CA MET A 210 -15.86 -13.29 -24.02
C MET A 210 -14.63 -12.63 -24.64
N ILE A 211 -14.48 -11.31 -24.48
CA ILE A 211 -13.31 -10.57 -24.96
C ILE A 211 -12.03 -11.08 -24.28
N ALA A 212 -12.08 -11.35 -22.97
CA ALA A 212 -10.93 -11.91 -22.25
C ALA A 212 -10.49 -13.27 -22.81
N ARG A 213 -11.43 -14.17 -23.12
CA ARG A 213 -11.14 -15.47 -23.76
C ARG A 213 -10.45 -15.29 -25.12
N GLU A 214 -10.93 -14.34 -25.92
CA GLU A 214 -10.33 -14.05 -27.22
C GLU A 214 -8.90 -13.53 -27.08
N ILE A 215 -8.69 -12.52 -26.23
CA ILE A 215 -7.37 -11.94 -25.98
C ILE A 215 -6.40 -13.02 -25.48
N LEU A 216 -6.81 -13.79 -24.47
CA LEU A 216 -5.96 -14.77 -23.79
C LEU A 216 -5.82 -16.10 -24.55
N SER A 217 -6.49 -16.29 -25.69
CA SER A 217 -6.27 -17.44 -26.57
C SER A 217 -4.82 -17.54 -27.07
N ARG A 218 -4.07 -16.42 -27.03
CA ARG A 218 -2.65 -16.32 -27.39
C ARG A 218 -1.71 -16.42 -26.20
N TYR A 219 -2.22 -16.68 -25.00
CA TYR A 219 -1.39 -16.88 -23.83
C TYR A 219 -0.70 -18.25 -23.89
N ALA A 220 0.60 -18.30 -23.64
CA ALA A 220 1.37 -19.54 -23.71
C ALA A 220 1.14 -20.48 -22.51
N GLY A 221 0.69 -19.94 -21.37
CA GLY A 221 0.36 -20.72 -20.17
C GLY A 221 -1.11 -21.12 -20.11
N GLN A 222 -1.56 -21.60 -18.94
CA GLN A 222 -2.96 -21.98 -18.75
C GLN A 222 -3.80 -20.82 -18.23
N VAL A 223 -4.99 -20.67 -18.79
CA VAL A 223 -6.06 -19.85 -18.20
C VAL A 223 -6.99 -20.78 -17.45
N LYS A 224 -6.91 -20.79 -16.12
CA LYS A 224 -7.68 -21.71 -15.26
C LYS A 224 -9.13 -21.28 -15.18
N GLU A 225 -9.35 -19.98 -15.02
CA GLU A 225 -10.68 -19.43 -14.87
C GLU A 225 -10.78 -17.99 -15.35
N ILE A 226 -11.90 -17.66 -15.99
CA ILE A 226 -12.34 -16.28 -16.26
C ILE A 226 -13.72 -16.15 -15.62
N ALA A 227 -13.82 -15.36 -14.55
CA ALA A 227 -15.03 -15.22 -13.74
C ALA A 227 -15.56 -13.78 -13.74
N VAL A 228 -16.88 -13.67 -13.69
CA VAL A 228 -17.59 -12.40 -13.51
C VAL A 228 -17.86 -12.22 -12.02
N PHE A 229 -17.44 -11.09 -11.47
CA PHE A 229 -17.70 -10.73 -10.07
C PHE A 229 -18.49 -9.42 -9.95
N PRO A 230 -19.23 -9.22 -8.85
CA PRO A 230 -19.89 -7.94 -8.60
C PRO A 230 -18.85 -6.82 -8.49
N ASN A 231 -19.24 -5.60 -8.89
CA ASN A 231 -18.40 -4.41 -8.75
C ASN A 231 -18.37 -3.91 -7.30
N VAL A 232 -17.80 -4.74 -6.42
CA VAL A 232 -17.74 -4.54 -4.97
C VAL A 232 -16.35 -5.00 -4.50
N GLY A 233 -15.70 -4.18 -3.67
CA GLY A 233 -14.35 -4.47 -3.18
C GLY A 233 -13.21 -4.17 -4.18
N ARG A 234 -13.52 -3.58 -5.35
CA ARG A 234 -12.56 -3.25 -6.43
C ARG A 234 -11.71 -4.46 -6.82
N ASP A 235 -10.39 -4.34 -6.90
CA ASP A 235 -9.45 -5.43 -7.19
C ASP A 235 -9.30 -6.44 -6.03
N ILE A 236 -9.44 -5.96 -4.79
CA ILE A 236 -9.26 -6.76 -3.57
C ILE A 236 -10.40 -7.78 -3.38
N GLY A 237 -11.64 -7.41 -3.69
CA GLY A 237 -12.80 -8.29 -3.56
C GLY A 237 -12.66 -9.58 -4.39
N PRO A 238 -12.54 -9.48 -5.72
CA PRO A 238 -12.24 -10.59 -6.60
C PRO A 238 -10.98 -11.37 -6.21
N MET A 239 -9.93 -10.70 -5.72
CA MET A 239 -8.69 -11.38 -5.30
C MET A 239 -8.90 -12.22 -4.03
N LEU A 240 -9.42 -11.64 -2.95
CA LEU A 240 -9.51 -12.30 -1.65
C LEU A 240 -10.77 -13.17 -1.50
N THR A 241 -11.93 -12.64 -1.92
CA THR A 241 -13.22 -13.34 -1.78
C THR A 241 -13.49 -14.27 -2.95
N GLY A 242 -13.18 -13.82 -4.18
CA GLY A 242 -13.45 -14.59 -5.39
C GLY A 242 -12.48 -15.76 -5.55
N PHE A 243 -11.23 -15.45 -5.92
CA PHE A 243 -10.21 -16.48 -6.21
C PHE A 243 -9.32 -16.84 -5.01
N GLY A 244 -9.37 -16.07 -3.92
CA GLY A 244 -8.47 -16.23 -2.77
C GLY A 244 -8.35 -17.69 -2.29
N PRO A 245 -9.46 -18.39 -2.00
CA PRO A 245 -9.41 -19.77 -1.50
C PRO A 245 -8.65 -20.75 -2.40
N VAL A 246 -8.86 -20.69 -3.72
CA VAL A 246 -8.15 -21.57 -4.68
C VAL A 246 -6.68 -21.14 -4.81
N LEU A 247 -6.41 -19.84 -4.83
CA LEU A 247 -5.05 -19.31 -4.96
C LEU A 247 -4.14 -19.75 -3.80
N ILE A 248 -4.63 -19.71 -2.55
CA ILE A 248 -3.83 -20.13 -1.38
C ILE A 248 -3.83 -21.64 -1.12
N GLY A 249 -4.72 -22.38 -1.78
CA GLY A 249 -4.85 -23.83 -1.66
C GLY A 249 -3.92 -24.58 -2.60
N ASP A 250 -3.78 -24.08 -3.84
CA ASP A 250 -3.22 -24.85 -4.94
C ASP A 250 -1.85 -24.33 -5.43
N TYR A 251 -1.39 -23.17 -4.94
CA TYR A 251 -0.17 -22.52 -5.42
C TYR A 251 0.77 -22.13 -4.29
N ASP A 252 2.07 -22.13 -4.57
CA ASP A 252 3.11 -21.66 -3.64
C ASP A 252 3.23 -20.13 -3.64
N VAL A 253 3.03 -19.54 -4.82
CA VAL A 253 3.21 -18.11 -5.06
C VAL A 253 2.02 -17.56 -5.87
N ILE A 254 1.53 -16.40 -5.46
CA ILE A 254 0.36 -15.73 -6.03
C ILE A 254 0.79 -14.34 -6.47
N GLY A 255 0.72 -14.09 -7.77
CA GLY A 255 0.77 -12.76 -8.35
C GLY A 255 -0.61 -12.11 -8.34
N HIS A 256 -0.65 -10.79 -8.21
CA HIS A 256 -1.84 -10.00 -8.42
C HIS A 256 -1.53 -8.72 -9.18
N VAL A 257 -2.31 -8.45 -10.21
CA VAL A 257 -2.32 -7.20 -10.97
C VAL A 257 -3.74 -6.82 -11.33
N HIS A 258 -3.95 -5.54 -11.65
CA HIS A 258 -5.24 -5.07 -12.11
C HIS A 258 -5.09 -3.98 -13.18
N THR A 259 -6.15 -3.81 -13.97
CA THR A 259 -6.27 -2.71 -14.94
C THR A 259 -6.73 -1.43 -14.24
N LYS A 260 -6.32 -0.26 -14.74
CA LYS A 260 -6.79 1.04 -14.22
C LYS A 260 -6.69 2.12 -15.29
N LYS A 261 -7.75 2.94 -15.38
CA LYS A 261 -7.81 4.16 -16.21
C LYS A 261 -7.99 5.40 -15.35
N SER A 262 -7.53 6.54 -15.86
CA SER A 262 -8.00 7.84 -15.37
C SER A 262 -9.34 8.18 -16.04
N LEU A 263 -10.37 8.42 -15.24
CA LEU A 263 -11.70 8.76 -15.75
C LEU A 263 -11.94 10.28 -15.80
N PHE A 264 -11.07 11.12 -15.21
CA PHE A 264 -11.42 12.52 -14.87
C PHE A 264 -10.35 13.59 -15.14
N SER A 265 -9.41 13.43 -16.07
CA SER A 265 -8.46 14.51 -16.38
C SER A 265 -7.85 14.41 -17.77
N LYS A 266 -7.68 15.57 -18.44
CA LYS A 266 -6.85 15.74 -19.65
C LYS A 266 -5.35 15.61 -19.37
N ASP A 267 -4.97 15.51 -18.08
CA ASP A 267 -3.62 15.35 -17.58
C ASP A 267 -3.47 13.96 -16.91
N ASP A 268 -3.64 12.91 -17.71
CA ASP A 268 -3.59 11.48 -17.35
C ASP A 268 -2.16 10.94 -17.14
N ALA A 269 -1.15 11.83 -17.21
CA ALA A 269 0.24 11.43 -17.19
C ALA A 269 0.65 10.74 -15.86
N TRP A 270 0.06 11.15 -14.72
CA TRP A 270 0.39 10.54 -13.43
C TRP A 270 -0.17 9.12 -13.26
N VAL A 271 -1.46 8.90 -13.57
CA VAL A 271 -2.07 7.56 -13.47
C VAL A 271 -1.39 6.62 -14.45
N THR A 272 -1.16 7.08 -15.68
CA THR A 272 -0.45 6.30 -16.72
C THR A 272 0.95 5.90 -16.25
N ARG A 273 1.75 6.83 -15.70
CA ARG A 273 3.08 6.51 -15.17
C ARG A 273 3.05 5.55 -13.97
N TRP A 274 2.06 5.68 -13.09
CA TRP A 274 1.92 4.77 -11.95
C TRP A 274 1.51 3.35 -12.40
N VAL A 275 0.57 3.22 -13.35
CA VAL A 275 0.22 1.93 -13.95
C VAL A 275 1.43 1.32 -14.66
N GLU A 276 2.15 2.12 -15.45
CA GLU A 276 3.36 1.68 -16.14
C GLU A 276 4.42 1.21 -15.14
N LEU A 277 4.70 1.98 -14.09
CA LEU A 277 5.62 1.59 -13.02
C LEU A 277 5.21 0.27 -12.39
N SER A 278 3.92 0.10 -12.09
CA SER A 278 3.42 -1.07 -11.38
C SER A 278 3.48 -2.33 -12.25
N LEU A 279 2.98 -2.26 -13.49
CA LEU A 279 2.98 -3.39 -14.42
C LEU A 279 4.39 -3.74 -14.92
N SER A 280 5.23 -2.75 -15.23
CA SER A 280 6.61 -2.99 -15.65
C SER A 280 7.41 -3.71 -14.57
N ASN A 281 7.25 -3.33 -13.31
CA ASN A 281 8.02 -3.92 -12.22
C ASN A 281 7.40 -5.22 -11.66
N THR A 282 6.14 -5.52 -11.96
CA THR A 282 5.47 -6.76 -11.50
C THR A 282 5.45 -7.86 -12.57
N LEU A 283 5.22 -7.49 -13.84
CA LEU A 283 5.12 -8.43 -14.96
C LEU A 283 6.31 -8.31 -15.91
N GLY A 284 6.71 -7.08 -16.20
CA GLY A 284 7.77 -6.78 -17.16
C GLY A 284 7.36 -5.76 -18.21
N SER A 285 8.34 -5.36 -19.00
CA SER A 285 8.20 -4.54 -20.21
C SER A 285 9.46 -4.65 -21.05
N THR A 286 9.47 -4.07 -22.24
CA THR A 286 10.69 -3.98 -23.05
C THR A 286 11.85 -3.35 -22.26
N GLN A 287 11.58 -2.37 -21.41
CA GLN A 287 12.60 -1.70 -20.60
C GLN A 287 12.94 -2.46 -19.31
N ALA A 288 11.94 -3.05 -18.63
CA ALA A 288 12.17 -3.80 -17.40
C ALA A 288 12.75 -5.22 -17.63
N GLY A 289 12.50 -5.79 -18.81
CA GLY A 289 12.74 -7.19 -19.09
C GLY A 289 11.70 -8.11 -18.42
N PRO A 290 11.99 -9.42 -18.32
CA PRO A 290 11.07 -10.40 -17.76
C PRO A 290 11.06 -10.34 -16.23
N MET A 291 10.18 -9.53 -15.65
CA MET A 291 10.16 -9.33 -14.19
C MET A 291 9.57 -10.52 -13.44
N ILE A 292 8.65 -11.29 -14.02
CA ILE A 292 8.12 -12.52 -13.38
C ILE A 292 9.27 -13.50 -13.14
N ASP A 293 10.09 -13.75 -14.15
CA ASP A 293 11.24 -14.66 -14.04
C ASP A 293 12.21 -14.21 -12.93
N ARG A 294 12.49 -12.91 -12.83
CA ARG A 294 13.39 -12.33 -11.82
C ARG A 294 12.81 -12.43 -10.41
N ILE A 295 11.52 -12.14 -10.27
CA ILE A 295 10.81 -12.17 -8.98
C ILE A 295 10.74 -13.60 -8.48
N LEU A 296 10.29 -14.54 -9.31
CA LEU A 296 10.21 -15.95 -8.92
C LEU A 296 11.59 -16.53 -8.59
N ALA A 297 12.63 -16.22 -9.36
CA ALA A 297 14.00 -16.63 -9.03
C ALA A 297 14.48 -16.04 -7.69
N ALA A 298 14.13 -14.79 -7.37
CA ALA A 298 14.46 -14.16 -6.09
C ALA A 298 13.71 -14.82 -4.93
N MET A 299 12.45 -15.21 -5.13
CA MET A 299 11.64 -15.94 -4.15
C MET A 299 12.12 -17.38 -3.97
N VAL A 300 12.53 -18.09 -5.03
CA VAL A 300 13.17 -19.41 -4.91
C VAL A 300 14.45 -19.32 -4.07
N LYS A 301 15.27 -18.27 -4.29
CA LYS A 301 16.52 -18.06 -3.56
C LYS A 301 16.31 -17.71 -2.08
N ASP A 302 15.17 -17.14 -1.70
CA ASP A 302 14.89 -16.76 -0.32
C ASP A 302 13.48 -17.19 0.11
N ALA A 303 13.42 -18.34 0.80
CA ALA A 303 12.20 -18.89 1.37
C ALA A 303 11.46 -17.92 2.30
N GLN A 304 12.16 -16.97 2.96
CA GLN A 304 11.53 -16.00 3.85
C GLN A 304 10.93 -14.79 3.13
N THR A 305 11.09 -14.67 1.81
CA THR A 305 10.43 -13.60 1.05
C THR A 305 8.94 -13.89 0.93
N GLY A 306 8.13 -13.21 1.73
CA GLY A 306 6.68 -13.36 1.74
C GLY A 306 5.99 -12.51 0.69
N MET A 307 6.51 -11.32 0.37
CA MET A 307 5.96 -10.47 -0.69
C MET A 307 7.03 -9.70 -1.47
N VAL A 308 6.73 -9.42 -2.73
CA VAL A 308 7.54 -8.64 -3.66
C VAL A 308 6.64 -7.66 -4.41
N TYR A 309 7.01 -6.38 -4.45
CA TYR A 309 6.20 -5.34 -5.10
C TYR A 309 7.03 -4.16 -5.61
N PRO A 310 6.49 -3.33 -6.53
CA PRO A 310 7.16 -2.12 -7.02
C PRO A 310 7.60 -1.19 -5.88
N GLU A 311 8.86 -0.76 -5.92
CA GLU A 311 9.36 0.25 -4.97
C GLU A 311 8.74 1.61 -5.29
N ASP A 312 8.22 2.26 -4.24
CA ASP A 312 7.64 3.57 -4.34
C ASP A 312 8.51 4.64 -3.69
N PRO A 313 8.88 5.71 -4.39
CA PRO A 313 9.68 6.77 -3.79
C PRO A 313 8.90 7.59 -2.76
N HIS A 314 7.57 7.55 -2.74
CA HIS A 314 6.79 8.22 -1.69
C HIS A 314 6.79 7.38 -0.42
N ILE A 315 6.57 8.04 0.71
CA ILE A 315 6.46 7.39 2.02
C ILE A 315 5.06 7.61 2.60
N PRO A 316 4.02 6.95 2.05
CA PRO A 316 2.67 7.03 2.57
C PRO A 316 2.55 6.32 3.93
N GLY A 317 2.00 7.01 4.91
CA GLY A 317 1.59 6.40 6.18
C GLY A 317 0.16 5.87 6.17
N TRP A 318 -0.38 5.59 7.37
CA TRP A 318 -1.76 5.14 7.53
C TRP A 318 -2.81 6.18 7.13
N GLY A 319 -2.58 7.47 7.42
CA GLY A 319 -3.51 8.55 7.09
C GLY A 319 -4.92 8.29 7.65
N LYS A 320 -5.96 8.49 6.81
CA LYS A 320 -7.36 8.22 7.19
C LYS A 320 -7.66 6.73 7.37
N ASN A 321 -6.77 5.84 6.94
CA ASN A 321 -6.97 4.39 6.97
C ASN A 321 -6.64 3.76 8.33
N ALA A 322 -6.01 4.50 9.25
CA ALA A 322 -5.51 3.97 10.51
C ALA A 322 -6.57 3.21 11.32
N ALA A 323 -7.77 3.77 11.45
CA ALA A 323 -8.84 3.14 12.23
C ALA A 323 -9.35 1.83 11.61
N ALA A 324 -9.50 1.79 10.29
CA ALA A 324 -9.88 0.56 9.58
C ALA A 324 -8.74 -0.47 9.63
N ALA A 325 -7.50 -0.03 9.45
CA ALA A 325 -6.32 -0.89 9.52
C ALA A 325 -6.18 -1.55 10.88
N GLN A 326 -6.36 -0.81 11.98
CA GLN A 326 -6.30 -1.38 13.34
C GLN A 326 -7.36 -2.47 13.58
N LYS A 327 -8.59 -2.26 13.10
CA LYS A 327 -9.67 -3.25 13.22
C LYS A 327 -9.33 -4.55 12.48
N ILE A 328 -8.87 -4.43 11.23
CA ILE A 328 -8.53 -5.58 10.40
C ILE A 328 -7.26 -6.28 10.93
N ALA A 329 -6.26 -5.52 11.36
CA ALA A 329 -5.05 -6.06 11.97
C ALA A 329 -5.35 -6.92 13.20
N ALA A 330 -6.29 -6.48 14.06
CA ALA A 330 -6.74 -7.27 15.21
C ALA A 330 -7.37 -8.61 14.78
N GLN A 331 -8.17 -8.62 13.70
CA GLN A 331 -8.75 -9.84 13.14
C GLN A 331 -7.68 -10.78 12.55
N LEU A 332 -6.63 -10.21 11.95
CA LEU A 332 -5.48 -10.95 11.42
C LEU A 332 -4.54 -11.49 12.52
N GLY A 333 -4.83 -11.23 13.81
CA GLY A 333 -3.95 -11.55 14.92
C GLY A 333 -2.59 -10.85 14.80
N ALA A 334 -2.57 -9.65 14.24
CA ALA A 334 -1.38 -8.81 14.16
C ALA A 334 -1.25 -7.95 15.43
N GLY A 335 0.00 -7.63 15.80
CA GLY A 335 0.29 -6.76 16.94
C GLY A 335 0.02 -5.27 16.65
N PRO A 336 0.49 -4.37 17.52
CA PRO A 336 0.41 -2.93 17.28
C PRO A 336 0.98 -2.56 15.91
N LEU A 337 0.22 -1.85 15.09
CA LEU A 337 0.65 -1.48 13.74
C LEU A 337 1.89 -0.57 13.78
N PRO A 338 2.87 -0.77 12.88
CA PRO A 338 4.07 0.04 12.83
C PRO A 338 3.76 1.46 12.32
N ASP A 339 4.53 2.45 12.76
CA ASP A 339 4.36 3.83 12.31
C ASP A 339 4.93 4.07 10.89
N ALA A 340 5.97 3.31 10.50
CA ALA A 340 6.55 3.32 9.16
C ALA A 340 6.60 1.91 8.59
N PHE A 341 6.36 1.77 7.29
CA PHE A 341 6.31 0.49 6.60
C PHE A 341 6.31 0.73 5.08
N ASN A 342 6.73 -0.30 4.33
CA ASN A 342 6.49 -0.38 2.90
C ASN A 342 5.26 -1.25 2.63
N PHE A 343 4.58 -1.01 1.51
CA PHE A 343 3.45 -1.81 1.04
C PHE A 343 3.30 -1.70 -0.48
N PRO A 344 2.58 -2.63 -1.14
CA PRO A 344 2.34 -2.56 -2.59
C PRO A 344 1.38 -1.41 -2.92
N VAL A 345 1.92 -0.21 -3.17
CA VAL A 345 1.11 0.96 -3.53
C VAL A 345 0.41 0.69 -4.86
N GLY A 346 -0.90 0.50 -4.82
CA GLY A 346 -1.67 0.06 -5.97
C GLY A 346 -2.07 -1.40 -6.00
N THR A 347 -1.85 -2.16 -4.93
CA THR A 347 -2.23 -3.57 -4.82
C THR A 347 -1.70 -4.45 -5.96
N MET A 348 -0.50 -4.17 -6.49
CA MET A 348 0.17 -5.04 -7.47
C MET A 348 1.42 -5.66 -6.86
N PHE A 349 1.48 -6.98 -6.82
CA PHE A 349 2.54 -7.71 -6.10
C PHE A 349 2.64 -9.17 -6.53
N TRP A 350 3.69 -9.82 -6.05
CA TRP A 350 3.82 -11.27 -5.91
C TRP A 350 3.95 -11.62 -4.43
N ALA A 351 3.27 -12.68 -3.98
CA ALA A 351 3.27 -13.08 -2.58
C ALA A 351 3.37 -14.59 -2.45
N ARG A 352 4.00 -15.10 -1.39
CA ARG A 352 3.80 -16.49 -1.00
C ARG A 352 2.37 -16.70 -0.55
N ALA A 353 1.80 -17.85 -0.90
CA ALA A 353 0.46 -18.23 -0.46
C ALA A 353 0.31 -18.10 1.06
N ASP A 354 1.28 -18.57 1.84
CA ASP A 354 1.23 -18.49 3.32
C ASP A 354 1.34 -17.07 3.88
N ALA A 355 1.98 -16.14 3.16
CA ALA A 355 2.00 -14.73 3.57
C ALA A 355 0.65 -14.04 3.28
N LEU A 356 -0.06 -14.47 2.23
CA LEU A 356 -1.37 -13.95 1.85
C LEU A 356 -2.53 -14.66 2.58
N ARG A 357 -2.33 -15.90 3.02
CA ARG A 357 -3.32 -16.80 3.64
C ARG A 357 -4.14 -16.13 4.75
N PRO A 358 -3.56 -15.39 5.72
CA PRO A 358 -4.35 -14.75 6.77
C PRO A 358 -5.39 -13.76 6.23
N PHE A 359 -5.14 -13.11 5.10
CA PHE A 359 -6.08 -12.15 4.49
C PHE A 359 -7.23 -12.84 3.79
N VAL A 360 -6.99 -13.99 3.16
CA VAL A 360 -8.04 -14.81 2.55
C VAL A 360 -8.90 -15.46 3.65
N GLU A 361 -8.26 -15.96 4.72
CA GLU A 361 -8.92 -16.60 5.86
C GLU A 361 -9.68 -15.64 6.78
N LEU A 362 -9.60 -14.32 6.54
CA LEU A 362 -10.58 -13.38 7.10
C LEU A 362 -12.02 -13.76 6.70
N GLY A 363 -12.18 -14.51 5.60
CA GLY A 363 -13.48 -15.01 5.15
C GLY A 363 -14.41 -13.86 4.76
N LEU A 364 -13.84 -12.76 4.25
CA LEU A 364 -14.63 -11.61 3.80
C LEU A 364 -15.63 -12.06 2.74
N THR A 365 -16.85 -11.55 2.86
CA THR A 365 -17.94 -11.76 1.93
C THR A 365 -18.19 -10.47 1.14
N TRP A 366 -18.93 -10.58 0.04
CA TRP A 366 -19.30 -9.41 -0.76
C TRP A 366 -20.04 -8.33 0.04
N SER A 367 -20.74 -8.69 1.12
CA SER A 367 -21.43 -7.75 2.01
C SER A 367 -20.52 -6.99 2.98
N ASP A 368 -19.29 -7.47 3.21
CA ASP A 368 -18.35 -6.80 4.12
C ASP A 368 -17.68 -5.58 3.48
N TYR A 369 -17.59 -5.57 2.14
CA TYR A 369 -17.01 -4.45 1.41
C TYR A 369 -17.97 -3.26 1.33
N PRO A 370 -17.44 -2.03 1.35
CA PRO A 370 -18.27 -0.84 1.17
C PRO A 370 -18.90 -0.83 -0.24
N LYS A 371 -20.16 -0.38 -0.31
CA LYS A 371 -20.85 -0.16 -1.57
C LYS A 371 -20.25 1.04 -2.31
N GLU A 372 -20.20 0.96 -3.64
CA GLU A 372 -19.82 2.10 -4.49
C GLU A 372 -20.91 3.20 -4.46
N PRO A 373 -20.54 4.49 -4.59
CA PRO A 373 -19.18 5.01 -4.78
C PRO A 373 -18.36 5.03 -3.48
N ILE A 374 -17.15 4.48 -3.53
CA ILE A 374 -16.18 4.46 -2.44
C ILE A 374 -15.27 5.69 -2.51
N ALA A 375 -15.01 6.33 -1.37
CA ALA A 375 -14.09 7.45 -1.27
C ALA A 375 -12.67 7.10 -1.75
N ASN A 376 -11.92 8.11 -2.22
CA ASN A 376 -10.54 7.95 -2.71
C ASN A 376 -9.52 7.56 -1.63
N ASP A 377 -9.88 7.65 -0.35
CA ASP A 377 -9.03 7.27 0.79
C ASP A 377 -9.89 7.06 2.05
N GLY A 378 -9.35 6.44 3.09
CA GLY A 378 -10.03 6.24 4.37
C GLY A 378 -11.01 5.06 4.40
N THR A 379 -10.85 4.09 3.51
CA THR A 379 -11.77 2.95 3.38
C THR A 379 -11.07 1.64 3.75
N MET A 380 -11.85 0.58 4.00
CA MET A 380 -11.25 -0.73 4.34
C MET A 380 -10.32 -1.25 3.24
N LEU A 381 -10.57 -0.90 1.97
CA LEU A 381 -9.76 -1.34 0.85
C LEU A 381 -8.36 -0.73 0.90
N HIS A 382 -8.26 0.57 1.15
CA HIS A 382 -6.97 1.26 1.33
C HIS A 382 -6.25 0.85 2.63
N ALA A 383 -7.00 0.39 3.64
CA ALA A 383 -6.43 -0.23 4.82
C ALA A 383 -5.83 -1.60 4.50
N LEU A 384 -6.56 -2.48 3.79
CA LEU A 384 -6.05 -3.78 3.33
C LEU A 384 -4.80 -3.64 2.46
N GLU A 385 -4.81 -2.72 1.50
CA GLU A 385 -3.64 -2.38 0.66
C GLU A 385 -2.37 -2.14 1.49
N ARG A 386 -2.47 -1.34 2.56
CA ARG A 386 -1.35 -1.04 3.46
C ARG A 386 -0.98 -2.24 4.34
N LEU A 387 -1.98 -2.98 4.80
CA LEU A 387 -1.77 -4.16 5.63
C LEU A 387 -1.05 -5.29 4.87
N PHE A 388 -1.21 -5.40 3.55
CA PHE A 388 -0.41 -6.32 2.74
C PHE A 388 1.10 -6.08 2.90
N GLY A 389 1.54 -4.84 3.15
CA GLY A 389 2.94 -4.59 3.51
C GLY A 389 3.27 -4.82 4.99
N ALA A 390 2.42 -4.31 5.87
CA ALA A 390 2.71 -4.26 7.31
C ALA A 390 2.56 -5.61 8.03
N VAL A 391 1.54 -6.41 7.71
CA VAL A 391 1.25 -7.65 8.47
C VAL A 391 2.22 -8.78 8.16
N PRO A 392 2.64 -9.03 6.89
CA PRO A 392 3.62 -10.09 6.63
C PRO A 392 4.92 -9.89 7.41
N THR A 393 5.41 -8.65 7.51
CA THR A 393 6.64 -8.34 8.28
C THR A 393 6.47 -8.62 9.77
N GLN A 394 5.32 -8.29 10.35
CA GLN A 394 4.99 -8.63 11.75
C GLN A 394 4.85 -10.15 11.99
N LYS A 395 4.53 -10.92 10.95
CA LYS A 395 4.45 -12.38 10.99
C LYS A 395 5.78 -13.06 10.62
N GLY A 396 6.87 -12.32 10.54
CA GLY A 396 8.22 -12.84 10.31
C GLY A 396 8.60 -13.02 8.84
N TRP A 397 7.76 -12.60 7.89
CA TRP A 397 8.11 -12.58 6.48
C TRP A 397 8.98 -11.37 6.14
N LYS A 398 9.90 -11.55 5.20
CA LYS A 398 10.59 -10.43 4.55
C LYS A 398 9.78 -9.95 3.37
N THR A 399 9.88 -8.66 3.06
CA THR A 399 9.45 -8.13 1.78
C THR A 399 10.65 -7.69 0.96
N GLN A 400 10.56 -7.88 -0.35
CA GLN A 400 11.51 -7.33 -1.32
C GLN A 400 10.79 -6.32 -2.21
N VAL A 401 11.55 -5.46 -2.85
CA VAL A 401 11.00 -4.46 -3.75
C VAL A 401 11.60 -4.59 -5.14
N THR A 402 10.86 -4.21 -6.16
CA THR A 402 11.32 -4.21 -7.56
C THR A 402 11.54 -2.79 -8.04
N HIS A 403 12.64 -2.55 -8.75
CA HIS A 403 12.94 -1.24 -9.32
C HIS A 403 13.57 -1.38 -10.70
N THR A 404 13.06 -0.63 -11.67
CA THR A 404 13.60 -0.55 -13.02
C THR A 404 14.06 0.88 -13.29
N PRO A 405 15.37 1.11 -13.51
CA PRO A 405 15.88 2.42 -13.89
C PRO A 405 15.14 3.00 -15.11
N GLY A 406 14.84 4.29 -15.07
CA GLY A 406 14.08 4.98 -16.11
C GLY A 406 12.57 4.74 -16.11
N ILE A 407 12.02 3.95 -15.18
CA ILE A 407 10.57 3.78 -15.01
C ILE A 407 10.17 4.39 -13.65
N HIS A 408 9.44 5.50 -13.68
CA HIS A 408 9.12 6.30 -12.51
C HIS A 408 7.72 6.94 -12.62
N ARG A 409 7.15 7.35 -11.48
CA ARG A 409 5.84 8.02 -11.40
C ARG A 409 5.89 9.43 -10.84
#